data_AF-A0A453DGU7-F1
#
_entry.id   AF-A0A453DGU7-F1
#
_cell.length_a   1.000
_cell.length_b   1.000
_cell.length_c   1.000
_cell.angle_alpha   90.00
_cell.angle_beta   90.00
_cell.angle_gamma   90.00
#
_symmetry.space_group_name_H-M   'P 1'
#
loop_
_entity.id
_entity.type
_entity.pdbx_description
1 polymer ?
#
loop_
_entity_poly.entity_id
_entity_poly.type
_entity_poly.pdbx_seq_one_letter_code
_entity_poly.pdbx_strand_id
1 'polypeptide(L)'
;LPFSVTGRLPTLVELENYALDQWECFLLQLINSSQVEKGTTFSSSMMKTFQRGLLSSRDGEAAKLSENGFQFLLMETNAQLWYIMREYISSAEERGVDPTDLISFLLELSFHTQGAVKLTA
;
A
#
# COMPACT_ATOMS: atom_id res chain seq x y z
N LEU A 1 14.60 3.73 -20.18
CA LEU A 1 14.61 5.21 -20.31
C LEU A 1 14.76 5.77 -18.90
N PRO A 2 15.81 6.55 -18.58
CA PRO A 2 15.96 7.08 -17.23
C PRO A 2 14.95 8.22 -17.06
N PHE A 3 14.20 8.21 -15.96
CA PHE A 3 13.25 9.26 -15.63
C PHE A 3 14.02 10.55 -15.34
N SER A 4 13.94 11.51 -16.26
CA SER A 4 14.45 12.86 -16.07
C SER A 4 13.67 13.52 -14.92
N VAL A 5 14.28 13.67 -13.75
CA VAL A 5 13.74 14.51 -12.67
C VAL A 5 14.04 15.97 -13.01
N THR A 6 13.22 16.54 -13.90
CA THR A 6 13.17 17.98 -14.21
C THR A 6 11.87 18.61 -13.70
N GLY A 7 11.29 18.06 -12.62
CA GLY A 7 10.06 18.56 -12.01
C GLY A 7 10.34 19.43 -10.78
N ARG A 8 9.57 20.52 -10.63
CA ARG A 8 9.48 21.27 -9.35
C ARG A 8 9.19 20.26 -8.23
N LEU A 9 9.85 20.45 -7.07
CA LEU A 9 9.55 19.64 -5.89
C LEU A 9 8.06 19.74 -5.54
N PRO A 10 7.35 18.61 -5.32
CA PRO A 10 5.96 18.66 -4.89
C PRO A 10 5.85 19.40 -3.56
N THR A 11 4.79 20.18 -3.44
CA THR A 11 4.40 20.82 -2.18
C THR A 11 3.89 19.78 -1.20
N LEU A 12 3.85 20.15 0.08
CA LEU A 12 3.28 19.30 1.13
C LEU A 12 1.84 18.87 0.81
N VAL A 13 1.02 19.80 0.32
CA VAL A 13 -0.37 19.56 -0.06
C VAL A 13 -0.47 18.58 -1.23
N GLU A 14 0.43 18.68 -2.22
CA GLU A 14 0.47 17.72 -3.33
C GLU A 14 0.84 16.30 -2.85
N LEU A 15 1.73 16.18 -1.86
CA LEU A 15 2.09 14.89 -1.27
C LEU A 15 0.94 14.29 -0.45
N GLU A 16 0.24 15.11 0.33
CA GLU A 16 -0.92 14.68 1.12
C GLU A 16 -2.06 14.21 0.21
N ASN A 17 -2.40 14.99 -0.82
CA ASN A 17 -3.42 14.62 -1.79
C ASN A 17 -3.04 13.33 -2.52
N TYR A 18 -1.77 13.20 -2.93
CA TYR A 18 -1.30 11.98 -3.56
C TYR A 18 -1.46 10.75 -2.64
N ALA A 19 -1.10 10.87 -1.37
CA ALA A 19 -1.25 9.78 -0.40
C ALA A 19 -2.71 9.38 -0.21
N LEU A 20 -3.61 10.38 -0.10
CA LEU A 20 -5.06 10.15 -0.01
C LEU A 20 -5.61 9.47 -1.26
N ASP A 21 -5.22 9.94 -2.45
CA ASP A 21 -5.65 9.35 -3.72
C ASP A 21 -5.19 7.89 -3.84
N GLN A 22 -3.95 7.58 -3.45
CA GLN A 22 -3.46 6.18 -3.44
C GLN A 22 -4.25 5.33 -2.45
N TRP A 23 -4.60 5.87 -1.29
CA TRP A 23 -5.40 5.17 -0.28
C TRP A 23 -6.83 4.89 -0.78
N GLU A 24 -7.49 5.89 -1.35
CA GLU A 24 -8.82 5.73 -1.94
C GLU A 24 -8.81 4.71 -3.07
N CYS A 25 -7.82 4.77 -3.97
CA CYS A 25 -7.67 3.79 -5.04
C CYS A 25 -7.50 2.36 -4.50
N PHE A 26 -6.73 2.18 -3.43
CA PHE A 26 -6.59 0.88 -2.76
C PHE A 26 -7.91 0.37 -2.17
N LEU A 27 -8.66 1.21 -1.45
CA LEU A 27 -9.95 0.83 -0.87
C LEU A 27 -10.99 0.51 -1.95
N LEU A 28 -11.03 1.29 -3.03
CA LEU A 28 -11.92 1.03 -4.16
C LEU A 28 -11.61 -0.31 -4.84
N GLN A 29 -10.33 -0.68 -4.97
CA GLN A 29 -9.95 -2.01 -5.46
C GLN A 29 -10.39 -3.13 -4.54
N LEU A 30 -10.42 -2.90 -3.23
CA LEU A 30 -10.89 -3.89 -2.27
C LEU A 30 -12.41 -4.12 -2.41
N ILE A 31 -13.19 -3.07 -2.65
CA ILE A 31 -14.65 -3.14 -2.83
C ILE A 31 -15.02 -3.68 -4.23
N ASN A 32 -14.30 -3.23 -5.27
CA ASN A 32 -14.57 -3.54 -6.67
C ASN A 32 -13.41 -4.32 -7.30
N SER A 33 -13.06 -5.46 -6.72
CA SER A 33 -11.92 -6.30 -7.13
C SER A 33 -11.93 -6.72 -8.62
N SER A 34 -13.09 -6.67 -9.29
CA SER A 34 -13.29 -7.05 -10.69
C SER A 34 -13.30 -5.90 -11.70
N GLN A 35 -13.30 -4.62 -11.27
CA GLN A 35 -13.70 -3.48 -12.12
C GLN A 35 -12.75 -2.27 -12.06
N VAL A 36 -11.50 -2.43 -11.63
CA VAL A 36 -10.60 -1.26 -11.52
C VAL A 36 -9.78 -1.03 -12.79
N GLU A 37 -10.23 -0.06 -13.59
CA GLU A 37 -9.50 0.49 -14.76
C GLU A 37 -8.43 1.52 -14.35
N LYS A 38 -8.54 2.15 -13.16
CA LYS A 38 -7.52 3.04 -12.60
C LYS A 38 -6.48 2.23 -11.81
N GLY A 39 -5.41 1.85 -12.50
CA GLY A 39 -4.29 1.17 -11.87
C GLY A 39 -3.72 1.97 -10.69
N THR A 40 -3.62 1.35 -9.52
CA THR A 40 -2.76 1.83 -8.44
C THR A 40 -1.31 1.77 -8.88
N THR A 41 -0.43 2.56 -8.25
CA THR A 41 1.01 2.42 -8.44
C THR A 41 1.58 1.09 -7.87
N PHE A 42 0.79 0.39 -7.06
CA PHE A 42 1.16 -0.90 -6.48
C PHE A 42 1.29 -2.00 -7.54
N SER A 43 2.34 -2.80 -7.43
CA SER A 43 2.51 -4.00 -8.24
C SER A 43 1.46 -5.06 -7.86
N SER A 44 1.15 -5.97 -8.79
CA SER A 44 0.21 -7.08 -8.53
C SER A 44 0.61 -7.93 -7.31
N SER A 45 1.92 -8.15 -7.11
CA SER A 45 2.42 -8.90 -5.95
C SER A 45 2.17 -8.15 -4.64
N MET A 46 2.39 -6.83 -4.62
CA MET A 46 2.17 -6.02 -3.43
C MET A 46 0.67 -5.92 -3.10
N MET A 47 -0.17 -5.81 -4.13
CA MET A 47 -1.62 -5.82 -3.96
C MET A 47 -2.11 -7.14 -3.35
N LYS A 48 -1.60 -8.28 -3.81
CA LYS A 48 -1.90 -9.60 -3.22
C LYS A 48 -1.49 -9.69 -1.75
N THR A 49 -0.35 -9.12 -1.37
CA THR A 49 0.07 -9.03 0.03
C THR A 49 -0.93 -8.21 0.84
N PHE A 50 -1.27 -7.00 0.39
CA PHE A 50 -2.14 -6.08 1.15
C PHE A 50 -3.58 -6.57 1.27
N GLN A 51 -4.06 -7.33 0.28
CA GLN A 51 -5.41 -7.89 0.26
C GLN A 51 -5.51 -9.26 0.94
N ARG A 52 -4.40 -9.80 1.46
CA ARG A 52 -4.36 -11.12 2.12
C ARG A 52 -5.34 -11.13 3.29
N GLY A 53 -6.26 -12.09 3.30
CA GLY A 53 -7.30 -12.21 4.33
C GLY A 53 -8.46 -11.22 4.23
N LEU A 54 -8.34 -10.15 3.44
CA LEU A 54 -9.41 -9.16 3.20
C LEU A 54 -10.38 -9.59 2.09
N LEU A 55 -9.89 -10.41 1.16
CA LEU A 55 -10.69 -10.98 0.09
C LEU A 55 -10.81 -12.50 0.26
N SER A 56 -12.01 -13.00 0.00
CA SER A 56 -12.31 -14.42 -0.14
C SER A 56 -12.52 -14.73 -1.63
N SER A 57 -11.82 -15.75 -2.13
CA SER A 57 -12.09 -16.31 -3.45
C SER A 57 -12.47 -17.77 -3.25
N ARG A 58 -13.61 -18.15 -3.81
CA ARG A 58 -14.05 -19.55 -3.91
C ARG A 58 -13.91 -19.95 -5.37
N ASP A 59 -13.47 -21.18 -5.63
CA ASP A 59 -13.14 -21.65 -6.98
C ASP A 59 -14.22 -21.26 -8.01
N GLY A 60 -13.82 -20.42 -8.97
CA GLY A 60 -14.66 -19.97 -10.09
C GLY A 60 -15.46 -18.67 -9.87
N GLU A 61 -15.47 -18.08 -8.67
CA GLU A 61 -16.13 -16.80 -8.40
C GLU A 61 -15.15 -15.62 -8.32
N ALA A 62 -15.62 -14.43 -8.71
CA ALA A 62 -14.92 -13.18 -8.47
C ALA A 62 -14.64 -13.00 -6.97
N ALA A 63 -13.46 -12.45 -6.62
CA ALA A 63 -13.07 -12.23 -5.24
C ALA A 63 -14.07 -11.31 -4.53
N LYS A 64 -14.63 -11.77 -3.41
CA LYS A 64 -15.59 -11.04 -2.59
C LYS A 64 -14.93 -10.62 -1.28
N LEU A 65 -15.32 -9.46 -0.75
CA LEU A 65 -14.91 -9.02 0.59
C LEU A 65 -15.19 -10.12 1.63
N SER A 66 -14.17 -10.47 2.40
CA SER A 66 -14.32 -11.34 3.56
C SER A 66 -14.91 -10.57 4.74
N GLU A 67 -15.26 -11.25 5.84
CA GLU A 67 -15.66 -10.61 7.09
C GLU A 67 -14.57 -9.64 7.60
N ASN A 68 -13.30 -10.08 7.56
CA ASN A 68 -12.16 -9.24 7.89
C ASN A 68 -12.01 -8.05 6.92
N GLY A 69 -12.34 -8.24 5.65
CA GLY A 69 -12.41 -7.17 4.66
C GLY A 69 -13.41 -6.09 5.03
N PHE A 70 -14.62 -6.47 5.45
CA PHE A 70 -15.62 -5.51 5.94
C PHE A 70 -15.17 -4.81 7.23
N GLN A 71 -14.58 -5.54 8.17
CA GLN A 71 -14.03 -4.93 9.40
C GLN A 71 -12.94 -3.92 9.06
N PHE A 72 -12.01 -4.28 8.17
CA PHE A 72 -10.95 -3.41 7.70
C PHE A 72 -11.49 -2.09 7.13
N LEU A 73 -12.53 -2.14 6.30
CA LEU A 73 -13.17 -0.95 5.74
C LEU A 73 -13.79 -0.01 6.80
N LEU A 74 -14.16 -0.54 7.97
CA LEU A 74 -14.77 0.22 9.07
C LEU A 74 -13.75 0.78 10.06
N MET A 75 -12.49 0.34 10.00
CA MET A 75 -11.42 0.83 10.85
C MET A 75 -10.99 2.25 10.48
N GLU A 76 -10.43 2.99 11.44
CA GLU A 76 -9.74 4.24 11.14
C GLU A 76 -8.48 4.00 10.27
N THR A 77 -8.10 5.01 9.48
CA THR A 77 -6.97 4.94 8.54
C THR A 77 -5.67 4.50 9.21
N ASN A 78 -5.42 4.93 10.46
CA ASN A 78 -4.21 4.54 11.19
C ASN A 78 -4.17 3.03 11.46
N ALA A 79 -5.28 2.44 11.88
CA ALA A 79 -5.37 1.01 12.15
C ALA A 79 -5.32 0.18 10.87
N GLN A 80 -5.93 0.67 9.78
CA GLN A 80 -5.78 0.08 8.45
C GLN A 80 -4.31 0.09 7.97
N LEU A 81 -3.58 1.18 8.19
CA LEU A 81 -2.15 1.27 7.87
C LEU A 81 -1.32 0.24 8.66
N TRP A 82 -1.58 0.08 9.95
CA TRP A 82 -0.90 -0.95 10.75
C TRP A 82 -1.18 -2.36 10.29
N TYR A 83 -2.41 -2.65 9.86
CA TYR A 83 -2.76 -3.93 9.26
C TYR A 83 -1.92 -4.20 8.01
N ILE A 84 -1.87 -3.23 7.09
CA ILE A 84 -1.09 -3.32 5.85
C ILE A 84 0.40 -3.49 6.15
N MET A 85 0.95 -2.71 7.10
CA MET A 85 2.35 -2.80 7.50
C MET A 85 2.69 -4.20 8.04
N ARG A 86 1.82 -4.77 8.88
CA ARG A 86 2.00 -6.13 9.38
C ARG A 86 2.06 -7.15 8.24
N GLU A 87 1.11 -7.13 7.32
CA GLU A 87 1.11 -8.06 6.17
C GLU A 87 2.34 -7.86 5.26
N TYR A 88 2.77 -6.61 5.10
CA TYR A 88 3.97 -6.29 4.34
C TYR A 88 5.24 -6.86 4.98
N ILE A 89 5.37 -6.78 6.31
CA ILE A 89 6.50 -7.33 7.06
C ILE A 89 6.43 -8.87 7.07
N SER A 90 5.26 -9.46 7.34
CA SER A 90 5.08 -10.91 7.36
C SER A 90 5.37 -11.60 6.02
N SER A 91 5.26 -10.87 4.91
CA SER A 91 5.59 -11.36 3.55
C SER A 91 7.00 -10.99 3.08
N ALA A 92 7.86 -10.44 3.95
CA ALA A 92 9.21 -10.03 3.59
C ALA A 92 10.07 -11.20 3.11
N GLU A 93 10.01 -12.33 3.82
CA GLU A 93 10.78 -13.53 3.49
C GLU A 93 10.37 -14.14 2.14
N GLU A 94 9.08 -14.07 1.77
CA GLU A 94 8.58 -14.50 0.45
C GLU A 94 9.26 -13.73 -0.70
N ARG A 95 9.79 -12.53 -0.42
CA ARG A 95 10.50 -11.66 -1.37
C ARG A 95 12.02 -11.68 -1.18
N GLY A 96 12.54 -12.52 -0.27
CA GLY A 96 13.96 -12.58 0.06
C GLY A 96 14.48 -11.36 0.83
N VAL A 97 13.60 -10.64 1.54
CA VAL A 97 13.94 -9.48 2.37
C VAL A 97 13.95 -9.91 3.84
N ASP A 98 15.00 -9.55 4.58
CA ASP A 98 15.06 -9.77 6.03
C ASP A 98 14.01 -8.88 6.74
N PRO A 99 13.10 -9.45 7.55
CA PRO A 99 12.08 -8.68 8.25
C PRO A 99 12.66 -7.63 9.21
N THR A 100 13.83 -7.89 9.82
CA THR A 100 14.51 -6.98 10.74
C THR A 100 15.03 -5.75 10.01
N ASP A 101 15.65 -5.96 8.85
CA ASP A 101 16.12 -4.87 7.99
C ASP A 101 14.93 -4.01 7.51
N LEU A 102 13.83 -4.65 7.13
CA LEU A 102 12.61 -3.96 6.73
C LEU A 102 11.99 -3.13 7.87
N ILE A 103 11.89 -3.69 9.08
CA ILE A 103 11.40 -2.96 10.25
C ILE A 103 12.31 -1.77 10.54
N SER A 104 13.63 -1.98 10.50
CA SER A 104 14.62 -0.92 10.73
C SER A 104 14.44 0.22 9.71
N PHE A 105 14.23 -0.11 8.44
CA PHE A 105 13.93 0.86 7.39
C PHE A 105 12.62 1.62 7.63
N LEU A 106 11.53 0.93 7.98
CA LEU A 106 10.24 1.57 8.27
C LEU A 106 10.33 2.52 9.47
N LEU A 107 11.09 2.14 10.51
CA LEU A 107 11.37 3.01 11.65
C LEU A 107 12.20 4.22 11.22
N GLU A 108 13.24 4.03 10.41
CA GLU A 108 14.02 5.13 9.87
C GLU A 108 13.13 6.12 9.11
N LEU A 109 12.26 5.62 8.22
CA LEU A 109 11.28 6.43 7.48
C LEU A 109 10.39 7.27 8.40
N SER A 110 9.96 6.71 9.54
CA SER A 110 9.06 7.40 10.48
C SER A 110 9.68 8.67 11.10
N PHE A 111 11.00 8.78 11.14
CA PHE A 111 11.71 9.95 11.67
C PHE A 111 12.01 11.02 10.61
N HIS A 112 11.63 10.81 9.35
CA HIS A 112 11.93 11.76 8.28
C HIS A 112 10.99 12.97 8.32
N THR A 113 11.55 14.13 7.98
CA THR A 113 10.76 15.35 7.77
C THR A 113 10.00 15.25 6.44
N GLN A 114 8.68 15.44 6.49
CA GLN A 114 7.82 15.41 5.31
C GLN A 114 8.24 16.49 4.28
N GLY A 115 8.29 16.12 3.01
CA GLY A 115 8.67 17.02 1.91
C GLY A 115 10.17 17.12 1.62
N ALA A 116 11.05 16.45 2.38
CA ALA A 116 12.46 16.36 2.04
C ALA A 116 12.73 15.30 0.96
N VAL A 117 13.52 15.63 -0.07
CA VAL A 117 14.00 14.64 -1.06
C VAL A 117 15.13 13.84 -0.46
N LYS A 118 14.99 12.52 -0.42
CA LYS A 118 16.13 11.62 -0.23
C LYS A 118 16.54 11.06 -1.59
N LEU A 119 17.78 11.34 -1.98
CA LEU A 119 18.42 10.62 -3.07
C LEU A 119 18.78 9.24 -2.53
N THR A 120 18.09 8.20 -3.00
CA THR A 120 18.57 6.82 -2.84
C THR A 120 19.78 6.66 -3.75
N ALA A 121 20.97 6.60 -3.16
CA ALA A 121 22.23 6.31 -3.85
C ALA A 121 22.33 4.83 -4.22
#